data_AF-A0A1F6LYZ0-F1
#
_entry.id   AF-A0A1F6LYZ0-F1
#
_cell.length_a   1.000
_cell.length_b   1.000
_cell.length_c   1.000
_cell.angle_alpha   90.00
_cell.angle_beta   90.00
_cell.angle_gamma   90.00
#
_symmetry.space_group_name_H-M   'P 1'
#
loop_
_entity.id
_entity.type
_entity.pdbx_description
1 polymer ?
#
loop_
_entity_poly.entity_id
_entity_poly.type
_entity_poly.pdbx_seq_one_letter_code
_entity_poly.pdbx_strand_id
1 'polypeptide(L)'
;MKYFIGFVLMVILAITITGLFFAGTPAAERERQFDERRVSDLQYITDAVTTHWRVNKSVPANPGEIKDFSLPHDPVTQAPYEYTKTGDKTYSLCATFTGSNISQDAPAYPKTPYPYYGGNIWNHEAGRVCFDQEVHPELFEPTLAP
;
A
#
# COMPACT_ATOMS: atom_id res chain seq x y z
N MET A 1 9.78 36.28 -38.78
CA MET A 1 10.51 35.68 -37.64
C MET A 1 9.75 35.77 -36.32
N LYS A 2 9.30 36.95 -35.87
CA LYS A 2 8.58 37.12 -34.58
C LYS A 2 7.29 36.27 -34.44
N TYR A 3 6.49 36.18 -35.51
CA TYR A 3 5.28 35.34 -35.56
C TYR A 3 5.57 33.83 -35.55
N PHE A 4 6.68 33.41 -36.16
CA PHE A 4 7.08 32.00 -36.20
C PHE A 4 7.50 31.51 -34.80
N ILE A 5 8.26 32.33 -34.06
CA ILE A 5 8.64 32.03 -32.67
C ILE A 5 7.39 31.93 -31.79
N GLY A 6 6.44 32.86 -31.92
CA GLY A 6 5.18 32.82 -31.18
C GLY A 6 4.34 31.57 -31.48
N PHE A 7 4.28 31.16 -32.75
CA PHE A 7 3.58 29.93 -33.15
C PHE A 7 4.24 28.67 -32.56
N VAL A 8 5.57 28.55 -32.64
CA VAL A 8 6.30 27.41 -32.07
C VAL A 8 6.11 27.31 -30.55
N LEU A 9 6.19 28.44 -29.82
CA LEU A 9 5.94 28.45 -28.38
C LEU A 9 4.51 28.01 -28.04
N MET A 10 3.51 28.46 -28.81
CA MET A 10 2.12 28.08 -28.59
C MET A 10 1.89 26.58 -28.83
N VAL A 11 2.51 26.00 -29.86
CA VAL A 11 2.43 24.56 -30.15
C VAL A 11 3.08 23.74 -29.03
N ILE A 12 4.27 24.14 -28.55
CA ILE A 12 4.94 23.45 -27.43
C ILE A 12 4.06 23.49 -26.18
N LEU A 13 3.48 24.65 -25.87
CA LEU A 13 2.63 24.84 -24.70
C LEU A 13 1.33 24.02 -24.79
N ALA A 14 0.75 23.90 -26.00
CA ALA A 14 -0.40 23.05 -26.24
C ALA A 14 -0.07 21.57 -26.02
N ILE A 15 1.08 21.09 -26.52
CA ILE A 15 1.52 19.69 -26.34
C ILE A 15 1.77 19.38 -24.86
N THR A 16 2.43 20.28 -24.12
CA THR A 16 2.71 20.04 -22.69
C THR A 16 1.45 20.02 -21.84
N ILE A 17 0.51 20.94 -22.06
CA ILE A 17 -0.77 20.96 -21.35
C ILE A 17 -1.55 19.69 -21.64
N THR A 18 -1.60 19.26 -22.91
CA THR A 18 -2.31 18.04 -23.30
C THR A 18 -1.66 16.82 -22.65
N GLY A 19 -0.33 16.73 -22.66
CA GLY A 19 0.40 15.64 -22.02
C GLY A 19 0.14 15.56 -20.50
N LEU A 20 0.15 16.69 -19.81
CA LEU A 20 -0.14 16.76 -18.37
C LEU A 20 -1.60 16.44 -18.05
N PHE A 21 -2.54 16.77 -18.94
CA PHE A 21 -3.95 16.44 -18.75
C PHE A 21 -4.18 14.92 -18.77
N PHE A 22 -3.49 14.18 -19.65
CA PHE A 22 -3.60 12.73 -19.73
C PHE A 22 -2.74 11.99 -18.69
N ALA A 23 -1.52 12.45 -18.43
CA ALA A 23 -0.61 11.79 -17.49
C ALA A 23 -0.90 12.13 -16.02
N GLY A 24 -1.63 13.21 -15.76
CA GLY A 24 -1.79 13.78 -14.42
C GLY A 24 -0.70 14.81 -14.09
N THR A 25 -0.88 15.49 -12.96
CA THR A 25 0.09 16.50 -12.50
C THR A 25 1.21 15.86 -11.67
N PRO A 26 2.41 16.45 -11.65
CA PRO A 26 3.50 15.96 -10.79
C PRO A 26 3.15 15.90 -9.30
N ALA A 27 2.22 16.75 -8.84
CA ALA A 27 1.73 16.73 -7.47
C ALA A 27 0.88 15.48 -7.19
N ALA A 28 -0.07 15.16 -8.08
CA ALA A 28 -0.93 13.99 -7.95
C ALA A 28 -0.13 12.67 -8.00
N GLU A 29 0.87 12.60 -8.88
CA GLU A 29 1.76 11.42 -8.97
C GLU A 29 2.58 11.24 -7.68
N ARG A 30 3.04 12.33 -7.06
CA ARG A 30 3.73 12.26 -5.76
C ARG A 30 2.82 11.74 -4.66
N GLU A 31 1.56 12.16 -4.62
CA GLU A 31 0.58 11.68 -3.63
C GLU A 31 0.32 10.18 -3.81
N ARG A 32 0.18 9.72 -5.06
CA ARG A 32 0.06 8.30 -5.39
C ARG A 32 1.27 7.50 -4.89
N GLN A 33 2.49 7.99 -5.11
CA GLN A 33 3.70 7.33 -4.62
C GLN A 33 3.76 7.24 -3.09
N PHE A 34 3.24 8.25 -2.37
CA PHE A 34 3.12 8.16 -0.92
C PHE A 34 2.11 7.10 -0.48
N ASP A 35 0.99 6.94 -1.19
CA ASP A 35 0.02 5.89 -0.91
C ASP A 35 0.58 4.49 -1.22
N GLU A 36 1.30 4.32 -2.33
CA GLU A 36 2.03 3.08 -2.64
C GLU A 36 3.08 2.76 -1.57
N ARG A 37 3.76 3.80 -1.05
CA ARG A 37 4.71 3.63 0.06
C ARG A 37 4.01 3.19 1.34
N ARG A 38 2.85 3.77 1.68
CA ARG A 38 2.03 3.34 2.82
C ARG A 38 1.65 1.88 2.70
N VAL A 39 1.18 1.45 1.53
CA VAL A 39 0.87 0.03 1.27
C VAL A 39 2.12 -0.85 1.50
N SER A 40 3.27 -0.47 0.96
CA SER A 40 4.52 -1.21 1.14
C SER A 40 4.95 -1.30 2.61
N ASP A 41 4.80 -0.22 3.37
CA ASP A 41 5.12 -0.20 4.79
C ASP A 41 4.16 -1.11 5.60
N LEU A 42 2.86 -1.12 5.27
CA LEU A 42 1.89 -2.03 5.91
C LEU A 42 2.19 -3.50 5.58
N GLN A 43 2.56 -3.81 4.34
CA GLN A 43 3.01 -5.14 3.94
C GLN A 43 4.25 -5.58 4.73
N TYR A 44 5.21 -4.68 4.90
CA TYR A 44 6.41 -4.94 5.69
C TYR A 44 6.08 -5.23 7.17
N ILE A 45 5.10 -4.54 7.75
CA ILE A 45 4.61 -4.84 9.11
C ILE A 45 3.93 -6.22 9.13
N THR A 46 3.09 -6.54 8.16
CA THR A 46 2.42 -7.85 8.03
C THR A 46 3.43 -9.00 7.97
N ASP A 47 4.52 -8.83 7.22
CA ASP A 47 5.62 -9.81 7.13
C ASP A 47 6.29 -10.04 8.49
N ALA A 48 6.57 -8.96 9.21
CA ALA A 48 7.20 -9.01 10.51
C ALA A 48 6.30 -9.70 11.54
N VAL A 49 5.00 -9.38 11.55
CA VAL A 49 3.99 -10.03 12.41
C VAL A 49 3.88 -11.52 12.10
N THR A 50 3.85 -11.89 10.83
CA THR A 50 3.80 -13.29 10.39
C THR A 50 5.04 -14.07 10.83
N THR A 51 6.21 -13.45 10.70
CA THR A 51 7.49 -14.04 11.14
C THR A 51 7.54 -14.21 12.66
N HIS A 52 7.11 -13.20 13.41
CA HIS A 52 6.99 -13.26 14.87
C HIS A 52 6.06 -14.39 15.30
N TRP A 53 4.88 -14.49 14.68
CA TRP A 53 3.91 -15.53 14.97
C TRP A 53 4.48 -16.92 14.69
N ARG A 54 5.27 -17.11 13.61
CA ARG A 54 5.85 -18.43 13.28
C ARG A 54 6.70 -19.00 14.42
N VAL A 55 7.43 -18.14 15.13
CA VAL A 55 8.30 -18.50 16.25
C VAL A 55 7.54 -18.55 17.58
N ASN A 56 6.74 -17.52 17.87
CA ASN A 56 6.11 -17.32 19.18
C ASN A 56 4.68 -17.86 19.28
N LYS A 57 4.12 -18.36 18.17
CA LYS A 57 2.75 -18.88 18.02
C LYS A 57 1.67 -17.90 18.48
N SER A 58 1.98 -16.61 18.48
CA SER A 58 1.09 -15.53 18.90
C SER A 58 1.39 -14.24 18.14
N VAL A 59 0.32 -13.49 17.85
CA VAL A 59 0.40 -12.14 17.29
C VAL A 59 0.88 -11.18 18.41
N PRO A 60 1.86 -10.30 18.13
CA PRO A 60 2.40 -9.39 19.14
C PRO A 60 1.32 -8.41 19.62
N ALA A 61 1.40 -7.95 20.88
CA ALA A 61 0.44 -6.98 21.39
C ALA A 61 0.66 -5.58 20.77
N ASN A 62 1.91 -5.29 20.39
CA ASN A 62 2.30 -4.11 19.64
C ASN A 62 3.49 -4.43 18.72
N PRO A 63 3.66 -3.72 17.59
CA PRO A 63 4.76 -3.99 16.65
C PRO A 63 6.17 -3.81 17.25
N GLY A 64 6.30 -3.07 18.34
CA GLY A 64 7.56 -2.87 19.05
C GLY A 64 8.08 -4.11 19.80
N GLU A 65 7.25 -5.14 19.97
CA GLU A 65 7.67 -6.44 20.54
C GLU A 65 8.47 -7.29 19.55
N ILE A 66 8.42 -6.96 18.25
CA ILE A 66 9.12 -7.71 17.22
C ILE A 66 10.60 -7.36 17.29
N LYS A 67 11.43 -8.35 17.64
CA LYS A 67 12.88 -8.18 17.74
C LYS A 67 13.50 -7.91 16.36
N ASP A 68 14.49 -7.02 16.32
CA ASP A 68 15.25 -6.65 15.12
C ASP A 68 14.37 -6.08 13.97
N PHE A 69 13.20 -5.54 14.33
CA PHE A 69 12.26 -4.90 13.41
C PHE A 69 12.24 -3.39 13.60
N SER A 70 12.41 -2.65 12.51
CA SER A 70 12.29 -1.18 12.51
C SER A 70 10.90 -0.82 12.02
N LEU A 71 10.06 -0.26 12.91
CA LEU A 71 8.72 0.15 12.53
C LEU A 71 8.78 1.30 11.51
N PRO A 72 8.19 1.15 10.30
CA PRO A 72 8.09 2.25 9.36
C PRO A 72 7.11 3.31 9.87
N HIS A 73 7.30 4.54 9.39
CA HIS A 73 6.46 5.69 9.71
C HIS A 73 5.84 6.23 8.42
N ASP A 74 4.67 6.86 8.54
CA ASP A 74 3.98 7.48 7.42
C ASP A 74 4.91 8.48 6.70
N PRO A 75 5.08 8.39 5.37
CA PRO A 75 6.09 9.16 4.65
C PRO A 75 5.82 10.68 4.64
N VAL A 76 4.59 11.11 4.96
CA VAL A 76 4.18 12.51 4.97
C VAL A 76 4.13 13.07 6.39
N THR A 77 3.46 12.37 7.30
CA THR A 77 3.19 12.83 8.66
C THR A 77 4.24 12.38 9.66
N GLN A 78 5.08 11.40 9.31
CA GLN A 78 6.05 10.75 10.19
C GLN A 78 5.42 10.08 11.43
N ALA A 79 4.10 9.93 11.45
CA ALA A 79 3.39 9.22 12.51
C ALA A 79 3.57 7.70 12.34
N PRO A 80 3.61 6.93 13.44
CA PRO A 80 3.56 5.47 13.35
C PRO A 80 2.21 5.00 12.79
N TYR A 81 2.22 3.90 12.06
CA TYR A 81 0.99 3.25 11.60
C TYR A 81 0.18 2.72 12.79
N GLU A 82 -1.14 2.75 12.66
CA GLU A 82 -2.03 2.25 13.71
C GLU A 82 -2.08 0.73 13.66
N TYR A 83 -1.85 0.10 14.82
CA TYR A 83 -1.88 -1.34 14.99
C TYR A 83 -2.79 -1.70 16.15
N THR A 84 -3.73 -2.61 15.93
CA THR A 84 -4.59 -3.16 16.99
C THR A 84 -4.64 -4.67 16.90
N LYS A 85 -4.22 -5.37 17.95
CA LYS A 85 -4.47 -6.81 18.07
C LYS A 85 -5.96 -7.04 18.33
N THR A 86 -6.62 -7.83 17.49
CA THR A 86 -8.06 -8.10 17.56
C THR A 86 -8.38 -9.52 18.02
N GLY A 87 -7.38 -10.41 18.05
CA GLY A 87 -7.51 -11.79 18.52
C GLY A 87 -6.18 -12.51 18.59
N ASP A 88 -6.19 -13.83 18.77
CA ASP A 88 -4.96 -14.62 18.92
C ASP A 88 -4.14 -14.72 17.62
N LYS A 89 -4.83 -14.72 16.48
CA LYS A 89 -4.25 -14.77 15.13
C LYS A 89 -4.62 -13.56 14.27
N THR A 90 -5.43 -12.64 14.78
CA THR A 90 -5.98 -11.52 14.02
C THR A 90 -5.51 -10.17 14.57
N TYR A 91 -5.31 -9.23 13.67
CA TYR A 91 -4.93 -7.85 13.98
C TYR A 91 -5.42 -6.91 12.87
N SER A 92 -5.50 -5.62 13.18
CA SER A 92 -5.89 -4.57 12.26
C SER A 92 -4.74 -3.57 12.08
N LEU A 93 -4.50 -3.19 10.83
CA LEU A 93 -3.51 -2.20 10.42
C LEU A 93 -4.20 -1.05 9.71
N CYS A 94 -4.03 0.19 10.18
CA CYS A 94 -4.64 1.35 9.55
C CYS A 94 -3.61 2.36 9.05
N ALA A 95 -3.92 2.96 7.91
CA ALA A 95 -3.22 4.09 7.33
C ALA A 95 -4.22 5.12 6.79
N THR A 96 -3.75 6.34 6.57
CA THR A 96 -4.55 7.39 5.93
C THR A 96 -4.02 7.64 4.53
N PHE A 97 -4.82 7.32 3.52
CA PHE A 97 -4.44 7.46 2.12
C PHE A 97 -4.93 8.78 1.54
N THR A 98 -4.21 9.31 0.56
CA THR A 98 -4.56 10.56 -0.10
C THR A 98 -5.56 10.33 -1.22
N GLY A 99 -5.34 9.28 -2.00
CA GLY A 99 -6.18 8.85 -3.12
C GLY A 99 -6.78 7.46 -2.92
N SER A 100 -7.64 7.09 -3.87
CA SER A 100 -8.19 5.73 -4.00
C SER A 100 -7.41 4.96 -5.05
N ASN A 101 -7.13 3.69 -4.79
CA ASN A 101 -6.56 2.76 -5.78
C ASN A 101 -7.60 1.75 -6.31
N ILE A 102 -8.87 1.90 -5.90
CA ILE A 102 -9.97 1.04 -6.34
C ILE A 102 -10.38 1.48 -7.74
N SER A 103 -10.01 0.71 -8.76
CA SER A 103 -10.55 0.91 -10.10
C SER A 103 -11.90 0.22 -10.25
N GLN A 104 -12.91 0.95 -10.74
CA GLN A 104 -14.23 0.40 -11.05
C GLN A 104 -14.18 -0.62 -12.21
N ASP A 105 -13.13 -0.55 -13.04
CA ASP A 105 -12.93 -1.37 -14.23
C ASP A 105 -11.86 -2.46 -14.07
N ALA A 106 -11.26 -2.63 -12.87
CA ALA A 106 -10.40 -3.80 -12.66
C ALA A 106 -11.27 -5.06 -12.77
N PRO A 107 -10.88 -6.06 -13.58
CA PRO A 107 -11.52 -7.36 -13.49
C PRO A 107 -11.44 -7.79 -12.04
N ALA A 108 -12.60 -8.07 -11.44
CA ALA A 108 -12.68 -8.59 -10.09
C ALA A 108 -11.92 -9.93 -10.07
N TYR A 109 -10.62 -9.88 -9.77
CA TYR A 109 -9.86 -11.09 -9.54
C TYR A 109 -10.60 -11.84 -8.44
N PRO A 110 -10.93 -13.12 -8.67
CA PRO A 110 -11.62 -13.91 -7.65
C PRO A 110 -10.81 -13.76 -6.38
N LYS A 111 -11.49 -13.39 -5.28
CA LYS A 111 -10.90 -13.36 -3.94
C LYS A 111 -10.21 -14.71 -3.76
N THR A 112 -8.90 -14.74 -3.91
CA THR A 112 -8.18 -15.99 -3.71
C THR A 112 -8.39 -16.35 -2.24
N PRO A 113 -8.65 -17.63 -1.91
CA PRO A 113 -8.73 -18.06 -0.52
C PRO A 113 -7.45 -17.80 0.29
N TYR A 114 -6.40 -17.38 -0.41
CA TYR A 114 -5.07 -17.13 0.10
C TYR A 114 -4.75 -15.63 0.01
N PRO A 115 -4.28 -14.99 1.11
CA PRO A 115 -3.72 -13.64 1.09
C PRO A 115 -2.41 -13.68 0.30
N TYR A 116 -2.53 -13.59 -1.02
CA TYR A 116 -1.38 -13.34 -1.87
C TYR A 116 -0.97 -11.89 -1.67
N TYR A 117 0.30 -11.66 -1.35
CA TYR A 117 0.92 -10.35 -1.11
C TYR A 117 0.82 -9.35 -2.30
N GLY A 118 0.17 -9.73 -3.40
CA GLY A 118 0.06 -8.93 -4.62
C GLY A 118 -1.34 -8.80 -5.22
N GLY A 119 -2.43 -9.14 -4.53
CA GLY A 119 -3.80 -9.00 -5.10
C GLY A 119 -4.82 -8.40 -4.14
N ASN A 120 -5.54 -7.36 -4.57
CA ASN A 120 -6.78 -6.73 -4.05
C ASN A 120 -6.98 -6.47 -2.54
N ILE A 121 -6.15 -7.02 -1.65
CA ILE A 121 -6.28 -6.90 -0.18
C ILE A 121 -5.80 -5.55 0.34
N TRP A 122 -4.99 -4.83 -0.44
CA TRP A 122 -4.51 -3.48 -0.15
C TRP A 122 -5.27 -2.42 -0.96
N ASN A 123 -6.49 -2.76 -1.38
CA ASN A 123 -7.37 -1.81 -2.02
C ASN A 123 -7.91 -0.84 -0.97
N HIS A 124 -7.78 0.46 -1.23
CA HIS A 124 -8.18 1.51 -0.31
C HIS A 124 -8.86 2.65 -1.07
N GLU A 125 -9.84 3.25 -0.40
CA GLU A 125 -10.33 4.58 -0.77
C GLU A 125 -9.39 5.65 -0.21
N ALA A 126 -9.63 6.91 -0.60
CA ALA A 126 -9.01 8.05 0.08
C ALA A 126 -9.50 8.14 1.54
N GLY A 127 -8.61 8.59 2.43
CA GLY A 127 -8.87 8.72 3.86
C GLY A 127 -8.35 7.56 4.70
N ARG A 128 -8.81 7.48 5.95
CA ARG A 128 -8.37 6.45 6.90
C ARG A 128 -9.01 5.10 6.57
N VAL A 129 -8.19 4.10 6.28
CA VAL A 129 -8.62 2.73 5.97
C VAL A 129 -7.88 1.76 6.89
N CYS A 130 -8.61 0.77 7.39
CA CYS A 130 -8.06 -0.32 8.21
C CYS A 130 -8.18 -1.64 7.47
N PHE A 131 -7.12 -2.43 7.53
CA PHE A 131 -7.04 -3.76 6.96
C PHE A 131 -6.98 -4.77 8.09
N ASP A 132 -8.02 -5.58 8.21
CA ASP A 132 -8.04 -6.71 9.13
C ASP A 132 -7.27 -7.87 8.50
N GLN A 133 -6.26 -8.33 9.21
CA GLN A 133 -5.34 -9.38 8.80
C GLN A 133 -5.45 -10.56 9.74
N GLU A 134 -5.33 -11.76 9.18
CA GLU A 134 -5.21 -13.00 9.92
C GLU A 134 -3.91 -13.69 9.52
N VAL A 135 -3.15 -14.17 10.51
CA VAL A 135 -1.96 -14.95 10.23
C VAL A 135 -2.38 -16.37 9.84
N HIS A 136 -2.12 -16.73 8.57
CA HIS A 136 -2.39 -18.06 8.03
C HIS A 136 -1.10 -18.88 7.93
N PRO A 137 -0.75 -19.70 8.94
CA PRO A 137 0.49 -20.48 8.95
C PRO A 137 0.59 -21.56 7.87
N GLU A 138 -0.55 -22.09 7.46
CA GLU A 138 -0.66 -23.20 6.51
C GLU A 138 -0.14 -22.83 5.11
N LEU A 139 0.02 -21.53 4.84
CA LEU A 139 0.58 -21.01 3.59
C LEU A 139 2.10 -21.04 3.51
N PHE A 140 2.76 -21.25 4.65
CA PHE A 140 4.21 -21.19 4.77
C PHE A 140 4.82 -22.52 5.25
N GLU A 141 4.00 -23.56 5.42
CA GLU A 141 4.51 -24.91 5.55
C GLU A 141 5.08 -25.34 4.20
N PRO A 142 6.36 -25.74 4.11
CA PRO A 142 6.81 -26.44 2.92
C PRO A 142 5.91 -27.65 2.79
N THR A 143 5.26 -27.83 1.64
CA THR A 143 4.60 -29.09 1.33
C THR A 143 5.65 -30.18 1.43
N LEU A 144 5.78 -30.79 2.59
CA LEU A 144 6.39 -32.10 2.75
C LEU A 144 5.37 -33.06 2.15
N ALA A 145 5.34 -33.09 0.81
CA ALA A 145 4.71 -34.19 0.10
C ALA A 145 5.45 -35.47 0.54
N PRO A 146 4.73 -36.50 1.02
CA PRO A 146 5.32 -37.79 1.34
C PRO A 146 5.92 -38.48 0.09
#